data_AF-A0A4U6TWX6-F1
#
_entry.id   AF-A0A4U6TWX6-F1
#
_cell.length_a   1.000
_cell.length_b   1.000
_cell.length_c   1.000
_cell.angle_alpha   90.00
_cell.angle_beta   90.00
_cell.angle_gamma   90.00
#
_symmetry.space_group_name_H-M   'P 1'
#
loop_
_entity.id
_entity.type
_entity.pdbx_description
1 polymer ?
#
loop_
_entity_poly.entity_id
_entity_poly.type
_entity_poly.pdbx_seq_one_letter_code
_entity_poly.pdbx_strand_id
1 'polypeptide(L)'
;MRRRPFLDQRRPSFKRRWQQRPWWVRLALSLLLALACVLLLAVLLGSPDPGASPSTSTSTASSGSGTTSSPLLRQRSYLEGITDALNMTDEMLSARSFSRQIMDQIYLAKTYIAASKEANNLQFAAELSAQVRRAQSILAHAAAHGGKVMEQEAEKAIRDMSVLLFQAQQLRYDSGITIMKLKGQIQSLEEKSKAEAEKSTKYGQIAAEELPKGLYCLGVRLTMEWFKSPELQRKFSDRSPAVQRNLRDNSLYHFCVFSDNILAVSVVVNSTAINSKHPEKIVFHLVTDELNYAPMRAWFAMNDYRGVTVEIQKVEDFTWLNASYVPVLKQLQNAATQKFYFSGSGSRGTPIKFRNPKYLSMLNHLRFYIPEIYPELQKVVFLDDDIVVQKDLSELFTTNLNGNVMGAVETCMETFHRSAMLIIPYGSLDLCHLGFLLSMVWLKHWIPNGMSWDLATLLWILLLSRKGQYCITMEI
;
A
#
# COMPACT_ATOMS: atom_id res chain seq x y z
N MET A 1 -4.27 -1.41 34.41
CA MET A 1 -3.80 -2.41 33.42
C MET A 1 -2.49 -1.94 32.80
N ARG A 2 -1.35 -2.53 33.20
CA ARG A 2 -0.03 -2.27 32.61
C ARG A 2 0.06 -2.93 31.23
N ARG A 3 0.20 -2.17 30.15
CA ARG A 3 0.61 -2.71 28.84
C ARG A 3 2.14 -2.69 28.75
N ARG A 4 2.73 -3.85 28.46
CA ARG A 4 4.17 -4.03 28.21
C ARG A 4 4.57 -3.35 26.88
N PRO A 5 5.77 -2.78 26.77
CA PRO A 5 6.29 -2.27 25.50
C PRO A 5 6.76 -3.43 24.61
N PHE A 6 6.37 -3.40 23.34
CA PHE A 6 6.87 -4.32 22.32
C PHE A 6 8.26 -3.84 21.89
N LEU A 7 9.28 -4.62 22.21
CA LEU A 7 10.68 -4.39 21.85
C LEU A 7 10.85 -4.48 20.32
N ASP A 8 11.17 -3.37 19.66
CA ASP A 8 11.63 -3.35 18.27
C ASP A 8 13.11 -3.75 18.22
N GLN A 9 13.36 -5.05 18.10
CA GLN A 9 14.70 -5.60 17.96
C GLN A 9 15.12 -5.62 16.48
N ARG A 10 15.34 -4.45 15.88
CA ARG A 10 16.03 -4.36 14.58
C ARG A 10 17.52 -4.11 14.77
N ARG A 11 18.31 -5.18 14.62
CA ARG A 11 19.78 -5.12 14.51
C ARG A 11 20.14 -4.23 13.30
N PRO A 12 21.07 -3.26 13.44
CA PRO A 12 21.58 -2.52 12.30
C PRO A 12 22.26 -3.48 11.31
N SER A 13 22.14 -3.20 10.01
CA SER A 13 22.75 -4.03 8.96
C SER A 13 24.25 -4.22 9.24
N PHE A 14 24.76 -5.43 9.01
CA PHE A 14 26.15 -5.82 9.30
C PHE A 14 27.15 -4.83 8.66
N LYS A 15 26.80 -4.30 7.48
CA LYS A 15 27.59 -3.31 6.74
C LYS A 15 27.76 -1.99 7.52
N ARG A 16 26.70 -1.47 8.16
CA ARG A 16 26.78 -0.25 9.00
C ARG A 16 27.54 -0.50 10.31
N ARG A 17 27.41 -1.68 10.90
CA ARG A 17 28.17 -2.06 12.11
C ARG A 17 29.65 -2.26 11.82
N TRP A 18 30.01 -2.76 10.64
CA TRP A 18 31.40 -2.93 10.22
C TRP A 18 32.09 -1.59 10.02
N GLN A 19 31.42 -0.64 9.36
CA GLN A 19 31.96 0.69 9.04
C GLN A 19 32.13 1.65 10.24
N GLN A 20 31.63 1.30 11.42
CA GLN A 20 31.82 2.11 12.64
C GLN A 20 32.83 1.54 13.64
N ARG A 21 33.42 0.36 13.38
CA ARG A 21 34.49 -0.17 14.24
C ARG A 21 35.83 0.50 13.95
N PRO A 22 36.64 0.82 14.97
CA PRO A 22 37.97 1.38 14.74
C PRO A 22 38.83 0.42 13.91
N TRP A 23 39.72 0.98 13.09
CA TRP A 23 40.42 0.28 12.01
C TRP A 23 41.22 -0.95 12.49
N TRP A 24 41.83 -0.87 13.67
CA TRP A 24 42.59 -1.97 14.28
C TRP A 24 41.71 -3.18 14.65
N VAL A 25 40.45 -2.98 15.03
CA VAL A 25 39.50 -4.08 15.30
C VAL A 25 39.12 -4.81 14.01
N ARG A 26 39.01 -4.09 12.88
CA ARG A 26 38.73 -4.72 11.57
C ARG A 26 39.91 -5.55 11.11
N LEU A 27 41.13 -5.02 11.28
CA LEU A 27 42.37 -5.70 10.92
C LEU A 27 42.55 -7.00 11.72
N ALA A 28 42.29 -6.96 13.03
CA ALA A 28 42.38 -8.13 13.91
C ALA A 28 41.36 -9.22 13.54
N LEU A 29 40.12 -8.84 13.22
CA LEU A 29 39.09 -9.79 12.79
C LEU A 29 39.38 -10.40 11.42
N SER A 30 39.94 -9.63 10.47
CA SER A 30 40.36 -10.19 9.18
C SER A 30 41.54 -11.15 9.32
N LEU A 31 42.50 -10.84 10.21
CA LEU A 31 43.64 -11.72 10.50
C LEU A 31 43.20 -13.03 11.16
N LEU A 32 42.25 -12.97 12.11
CA LEU A 32 41.65 -14.16 12.72
C LEU A 32 40.92 -15.04 11.69
N LEU A 33 40.20 -14.43 10.76
CA LEU A 33 39.50 -15.18 9.71
C LEU A 33 40.49 -15.84 8.73
N ALA A 34 41.56 -15.13 8.37
CA ALA A 34 42.62 -15.67 7.53
C ALA A 34 43.34 -16.85 8.21
N LEU A 35 43.65 -16.73 9.50
CA LEU A 35 44.27 -17.79 10.29
C LEU A 35 43.35 -19.03 10.38
N ALA A 36 42.04 -18.82 10.57
CA ALA A 36 41.05 -19.89 10.57
C ALA A 36 40.97 -20.60 9.22
N CYS A 37 41.02 -19.87 8.10
CA CYS A 37 41.05 -20.47 6.76
C CYS A 37 42.34 -21.27 6.51
N VAL A 38 43.50 -20.79 6.99
CA VAL A 38 44.77 -21.51 6.87
C VAL A 38 44.75 -22.81 7.69
N LEU A 39 44.20 -22.77 8.91
CA LEU A 39 44.01 -23.96 9.75
C LEU A 39 43.05 -24.97 9.11
N LEU A 40 41.98 -24.49 8.48
CA LEU A 40 41.00 -25.35 7.81
C LEU A 40 41.58 -26.00 6.54
N LEU A 41 42.44 -25.28 5.81
CA LEU A 41 43.22 -25.83 4.70
C LEU A 41 44.28 -26.85 5.16
N ALA A 42 44.92 -26.61 6.31
CA ALA A 42 45.86 -27.56 6.90
C ALA A 42 45.18 -28.86 7.34
N VAL A 43 43.94 -28.79 7.85
CA VAL A 43 43.11 -29.96 8.18
C VAL A 43 42.66 -30.71 6.93
N LEU A 44 42.38 -30.00 5.82
CA LEU A 44 41.98 -30.63 4.56
C LEU A 44 43.15 -31.27 3.79
N LEU A 45 44.38 -30.77 3.99
CA LEU A 45 45.60 -31.31 3.37
C LEU A 45 46.31 -32.37 4.25
N GLY A 46 45.87 -32.54 5.49
CA GLY A 46 46.47 -33.45 6.46
C GLY A 46 45.46 -34.47 6.98
N SER A 47 45.15 -35.48 6.17
CA SER A 47 44.61 -36.72 6.73
C SER A 47 45.10 -37.93 5.92
N PRO A 48 45.90 -38.83 6.50
CA PRO A 48 46.16 -40.14 5.93
C PRO A 48 44.97 -41.08 6.24
N ASP A 49 44.57 -41.89 5.26
CA ASP A 49 43.84 -43.15 5.48
C ASP A 49 44.67 -44.10 6.37
N PRO A 50 44.11 -45.03 7.18
CA PRO A 50 43.02 -45.94 6.79
C PRO A 50 42.02 -46.44 7.88
N GLY A 51 40.89 -47.00 7.44
CA GLY A 51 40.45 -48.37 7.73
C GLY A 51 39.98 -48.83 9.13
N ALA A 52 38.84 -49.52 9.12
CA ALA A 52 38.33 -50.57 10.03
C ALA A 52 37.29 -50.20 11.12
N SER A 53 36.08 -50.74 10.93
CA SER A 53 35.00 -51.03 11.92
C SER A 53 35.49 -52.04 13.00
N PRO A 54 34.73 -52.41 14.08
CA PRO A 54 33.27 -52.27 14.31
C PRO A 54 32.79 -51.98 15.77
N SER A 55 31.46 -51.76 15.89
CA SER A 55 30.53 -52.02 17.02
C SER A 55 30.84 -51.51 18.43
N THR A 56 29.84 -50.94 19.15
CA THR A 56 29.06 -51.54 20.27
C THR A 56 28.10 -50.48 20.88
N SER A 57 27.08 -50.99 21.55
CA SER A 57 25.88 -50.47 22.22
C SER A 57 25.94 -49.28 23.20
N THR A 58 24.73 -48.99 23.74
CA THR A 58 24.36 -48.44 25.08
C THR A 58 24.18 -46.91 25.19
N SER A 59 22.93 -46.43 25.25
CA SER A 59 22.18 -45.93 26.44
C SER A 59 22.67 -44.53 26.91
N THR A 60 21.89 -43.52 27.28
CA THR A 60 20.55 -43.40 27.87
C THR A 60 20.19 -41.90 27.94
N ALA A 61 18.88 -41.55 27.97
CA ALA A 61 18.17 -40.48 28.73
C ALA A 61 18.83 -39.08 28.94
N SER A 62 18.16 -37.91 28.91
CA SER A 62 16.78 -37.53 29.24
C SER A 62 16.50 -36.04 28.93
N SER A 63 15.22 -35.74 28.69
CA SER A 63 14.41 -34.58 29.14
C SER A 63 14.80 -33.12 28.80
N GLY A 64 13.82 -32.36 28.25
CA GLY A 64 13.82 -30.90 28.33
C GLY A 64 12.87 -30.14 27.38
N SER A 65 11.56 -30.28 27.61
CA SER A 65 10.40 -29.52 27.09
C SER A 65 10.59 -28.04 26.65
N GLY A 66 9.91 -27.65 25.56
CA GLY A 66 9.66 -26.26 25.16
C GLY A 66 8.84 -26.11 23.87
N THR A 67 7.52 -26.13 24.00
CA THR A 67 6.43 -26.17 23.00
C THR A 67 6.29 -24.94 22.07
N THR A 68 5.98 -25.17 20.79
CA THR A 68 5.06 -24.31 20.01
C THR A 68 4.10 -25.17 19.19
N SER A 69 2.81 -25.02 19.50
CA SER A 69 1.68 -25.79 18.98
C SER A 69 1.28 -25.33 17.57
N SER A 70 1.36 -26.24 16.60
CA SER A 70 0.78 -26.13 15.27
C SER A 70 -0.46 -27.06 15.16
N PRO A 71 -1.43 -26.76 14.27
CA PRO A 71 -2.79 -27.34 14.28
C PRO A 71 -2.88 -28.82 13.86
N LEU A 72 -1.76 -29.56 13.91
CA LEU A 72 -1.68 -30.99 13.59
C LEU A 72 -2.17 -31.89 14.75
N LEU A 73 -2.30 -31.35 15.96
CA LEU A 73 -2.66 -32.16 17.14
C LEU A 73 -4.13 -32.61 17.17
N ARG A 74 -5.05 -31.89 16.51
CA ARG A 74 -6.48 -32.26 16.50
C ARG A 74 -6.81 -33.40 15.53
N GLN A 75 -5.90 -33.72 14.61
CA GLN A 75 -6.04 -34.87 13.72
C GLN A 75 -5.46 -36.15 14.33
N ARG A 76 -4.59 -36.03 15.34
CA ARG A 76 -3.96 -37.16 16.03
C ARG A 76 -4.91 -37.85 17.03
N SER A 77 -5.78 -37.08 17.68
CA SER A 77 -6.75 -37.62 18.66
C SER A 77 -7.86 -38.48 18.04
N TYR A 78 -8.10 -38.38 16.73
CA TYR A 78 -9.03 -39.26 16.01
C TYR A 78 -8.37 -40.58 15.59
N LEU A 79 -7.03 -40.65 15.56
CA LEU A 79 -6.27 -41.85 15.21
C LEU A 79 -5.97 -42.73 16.43
N GLU A 80 -5.94 -42.17 17.65
CA GLU A 80 -5.69 -42.93 18.88
C GLU A 80 -6.80 -43.96 19.21
N GLY A 81 -8.05 -43.71 18.79
CA GLY A 81 -9.17 -44.66 18.98
C GLY A 81 -9.19 -45.86 18.03
N ILE A 82 -8.24 -45.96 17.09
CA ILE A 82 -8.15 -47.05 16.09
C ILE A 82 -6.91 -47.94 16.36
N THR A 83 -6.15 -47.66 17.43
CA THR A 83 -4.83 -48.29 17.68
C THR A 83 -4.83 -49.61 18.45
N ASP A 84 -5.96 -50.33 18.50
CA ASP A 84 -5.98 -51.77 18.80
C ASP A 84 -5.94 -52.65 17.52
N ALA A 85 -5.60 -52.06 16.37
CA ALA A 85 -5.45 -52.73 15.07
C ALA A 85 -3.98 -53.08 14.72
N LEU A 86 -3.21 -53.59 15.69
CA LEU A 86 -1.76 -53.84 15.60
C LEU A 86 -1.31 -54.77 14.44
N ASN A 87 -2.22 -55.49 13.76
CA ASN A 87 -1.89 -56.29 12.57
C ASN A 87 -2.04 -55.53 11.23
N MET A 88 -2.83 -54.45 11.17
CA MET A 88 -3.21 -53.83 9.88
C MET A 88 -2.16 -52.84 9.37
N THR A 89 -1.51 -52.08 10.26
CA THR A 89 -0.43 -51.15 9.88
C THR A 89 0.82 -51.88 9.39
N ASP A 90 1.17 -53.02 9.98
CA ASP A 90 2.30 -53.86 9.52
C ASP A 90 1.98 -54.56 8.19
N GLU A 91 0.72 -54.94 7.96
CA GLU A 91 0.27 -55.46 6.66
C GLU A 91 0.44 -54.42 5.54
N MET A 92 0.12 -53.15 5.83
CA MET A 92 0.27 -52.04 4.88
C MET A 92 1.73 -51.74 4.50
N LEU A 93 2.70 -52.16 5.31
CA LEU A 93 4.13 -52.03 5.00
C LEU A 93 4.61 -53.13 4.03
N SER A 94 3.94 -54.29 3.98
CA SER A 94 4.28 -55.38 3.08
C SER A 94 3.76 -55.16 1.66
N ALA A 95 4.65 -55.18 0.67
CA ALA A 95 4.28 -55.07 -0.75
C ALA A 95 3.44 -56.28 -1.24
N ARG A 96 3.48 -57.42 -0.53
CA ARG A 96 2.74 -58.64 -0.87
C ARG A 96 1.39 -58.76 -0.15
N SER A 97 1.02 -57.79 0.67
CA SER A 97 -0.28 -57.78 1.35
C SER A 97 -1.40 -57.53 0.34
N PHE A 98 -2.42 -58.40 0.36
CA PHE A 98 -3.66 -58.18 -0.38
C PHE A 98 -4.39 -56.92 0.10
N SER A 99 -4.36 -56.62 1.40
CA SER A 99 -4.94 -55.40 1.97
C SER A 99 -4.33 -54.14 1.33
N ARG A 100 -3.00 -54.09 1.20
CA ARG A 100 -2.29 -52.99 0.52
C ARG A 100 -2.65 -52.90 -0.96
N GLN A 101 -2.61 -54.02 -1.69
CA GLN A 101 -2.91 -54.04 -3.11
C GLN A 101 -4.34 -53.55 -3.40
N ILE A 102 -5.33 -54.03 -2.63
CA ILE A 102 -6.71 -53.58 -2.74
C ILE A 102 -6.82 -52.07 -2.43
N MET A 103 -6.10 -51.59 -1.43
CA MET A 103 -6.10 -50.17 -1.06
C MET A 103 -5.51 -49.27 -2.15
N ASP A 104 -4.39 -49.67 -2.76
CA ASP A 104 -3.75 -48.95 -3.87
C ASP A 104 -4.67 -48.88 -5.09
N GLN A 105 -5.34 -49.99 -5.42
CA GLN A 105 -6.32 -50.07 -6.51
C GLN A 105 -7.56 -49.20 -6.24
N ILE A 106 -8.05 -49.14 -5.00
CA ILE A 106 -9.13 -48.22 -4.59
C ILE A 106 -8.70 -46.76 -4.77
N TYR A 107 -7.47 -46.41 -4.41
CA TYR A 107 -6.97 -45.05 -4.56
C TYR A 107 -6.95 -44.64 -6.04
N LEU A 108 -6.39 -45.49 -6.90
CA LEU A 108 -6.36 -45.26 -8.35
C LEU A 108 -7.79 -45.19 -8.94
N ALA A 109 -8.67 -46.11 -8.57
CA ALA A 109 -10.07 -46.11 -9.00
C ALA A 109 -10.81 -44.81 -8.64
N LYS A 110 -10.58 -44.26 -7.43
CA LYS A 110 -11.17 -42.98 -7.01
C LYS A 110 -10.74 -41.81 -7.90
N THR A 111 -9.49 -41.82 -8.39
CA THR A 111 -9.03 -40.79 -9.33
C THR A 111 -9.73 -40.90 -10.70
N TYR A 112 -9.90 -42.12 -11.22
CA TYR A 112 -10.63 -42.33 -12.48
C TYR A 112 -12.12 -42.02 -12.37
N ILE A 113 -12.76 -42.27 -11.22
CA ILE A 113 -14.16 -41.87 -10.99
C ILE A 113 -14.33 -40.35 -11.13
N ALA A 114 -13.38 -39.56 -10.63
CA ALA A 114 -13.44 -38.10 -10.76
C ALA A 114 -13.30 -37.67 -12.22
N ALA A 115 -12.34 -38.26 -12.94
CA ALA A 115 -12.14 -37.97 -14.37
C ALA A 115 -13.31 -38.43 -15.25
N SER A 116 -13.91 -39.58 -14.97
CA SER A 116 -15.04 -40.09 -15.75
C SER A 116 -16.30 -39.26 -15.54
N LYS A 117 -16.52 -38.70 -14.33
CA LYS A 117 -17.61 -37.75 -14.06
C LYS A 117 -17.42 -36.42 -14.82
N GLU A 118 -16.20 -35.89 -14.86
CA GLU A 118 -15.89 -34.68 -15.65
C GLU A 118 -16.12 -34.93 -17.15
N ALA A 119 -15.78 -36.13 -17.62
CA ALA A 119 -16.07 -36.60 -18.99
C ALA A 119 -17.55 -36.98 -19.23
N ASN A 120 -18.44 -36.75 -18.25
CA ASN A 120 -19.86 -37.07 -18.28
C ASN A 120 -20.20 -38.56 -18.50
N ASN A 121 -19.26 -39.47 -18.24
CA ASN A 121 -19.50 -40.91 -18.26
C ASN A 121 -19.94 -41.40 -16.87
N LEU A 122 -21.17 -41.08 -16.51
CA LEU A 122 -21.75 -41.39 -15.21
C LEU A 122 -21.97 -42.89 -15.00
N GLN A 123 -22.20 -43.65 -16.07
CA GLN A 123 -22.37 -45.10 -16.00
C GLN A 123 -21.06 -45.78 -15.56
N PHE A 124 -19.95 -45.50 -16.25
CA PHE A 124 -18.65 -46.02 -15.86
C PHE A 124 -18.24 -45.57 -14.45
N ALA A 125 -18.55 -44.32 -14.09
CA ALA A 125 -18.32 -43.82 -12.73
C ALA A 125 -19.08 -44.63 -11.67
N ALA A 126 -20.33 -45.01 -11.96
CA ALA A 126 -21.17 -45.82 -11.07
C ALA A 126 -20.67 -47.26 -10.95
N GLU A 127 -20.29 -47.89 -12.07
CA GLU A 127 -19.71 -49.24 -12.12
C GLU A 127 -18.41 -49.32 -11.31
N LEU A 128 -17.48 -48.39 -11.54
CA LEU A 128 -16.22 -48.30 -10.81
C LEU A 128 -16.44 -47.96 -9.33
N SER A 129 -17.41 -47.08 -9.02
CA SER A 129 -17.79 -46.79 -7.62
C SER A 129 -18.35 -48.02 -6.89
N ALA A 130 -19.14 -48.85 -7.57
CA ALA A 130 -19.66 -50.10 -7.01
C ALA A 130 -18.52 -51.08 -6.72
N GLN A 131 -17.53 -51.18 -7.62
CA GLN A 131 -16.35 -52.01 -7.40
C GLN A 131 -15.47 -51.52 -6.24
N VAL A 132 -15.31 -50.19 -6.09
CA VAL A 132 -14.63 -49.59 -4.93
C VAL A 132 -15.34 -49.95 -3.62
N ARG A 133 -16.68 -49.87 -3.58
CA ARG A 133 -17.46 -50.24 -2.39
C ARG A 133 -17.29 -51.71 -2.02
N ARG A 134 -17.30 -52.61 -3.01
CA ARG A 134 -17.04 -54.06 -2.79
C ARG A 134 -15.65 -54.29 -2.20
N ALA A 135 -14.63 -53.68 -2.79
CA ALA A 135 -13.25 -53.76 -2.30
C ALA A 135 -13.10 -53.19 -0.87
N GLN A 136 -13.75 -52.07 -0.55
CA GLN A 136 -13.77 -51.49 0.80
C GLN A 136 -14.48 -52.39 1.81
N SER A 137 -15.55 -53.09 1.41
CA SER A 137 -16.26 -54.05 2.26
C SER A 137 -15.38 -55.23 2.65
N ILE A 138 -14.54 -55.73 1.73
CA ILE A 138 -13.59 -56.82 2.00
C ILE A 138 -12.56 -56.39 3.04
N LEU A 139 -11.99 -55.18 2.89
CA LEU A 139 -11.06 -54.62 3.87
C LEU A 139 -11.72 -54.42 5.25
N ALA A 140 -12.94 -53.91 5.27
CA ALA A 140 -13.70 -53.70 6.51
C ALA A 140 -14.03 -55.03 7.21
N HIS A 141 -14.40 -56.07 6.45
CA HIS A 141 -14.65 -57.40 6.98
C HIS A 141 -13.41 -58.03 7.61
N ALA A 142 -12.26 -57.94 6.93
CA ALA A 142 -10.98 -58.43 7.45
C ALA A 142 -10.57 -57.70 8.76
N ALA A 143 -10.71 -56.36 8.77
CA ALA A 143 -10.41 -55.54 9.94
C ALA A 143 -11.30 -55.86 11.16
N ALA A 144 -12.61 -56.10 10.94
CA ALA A 144 -13.57 -56.39 12.01
C ALA A 144 -13.35 -57.77 12.66
N HIS A 145 -12.77 -58.73 11.93
CA HIS A 145 -12.55 -60.10 12.42
C HIS A 145 -11.08 -60.36 12.82
N GLY A 146 -10.23 -59.33 12.86
CA GLY A 146 -8.82 -59.44 13.24
C GLY A 146 -7.97 -60.33 12.34
N GLY A 147 -8.46 -60.65 11.13
CA GLY A 147 -7.88 -61.62 10.21
C GLY A 147 -7.27 -60.98 8.96
N LYS A 148 -6.46 -61.75 8.23
CA LYS A 148 -5.96 -61.35 6.90
C LYS A 148 -7.07 -61.49 5.86
N VAL A 149 -7.00 -60.69 4.80
CA VAL A 149 -7.92 -60.82 3.67
C VAL A 149 -7.76 -62.21 3.04
N MET A 150 -8.88 -62.90 2.83
CA MET A 150 -8.90 -64.21 2.16
C MET A 150 -8.39 -64.08 0.73
N GLU A 151 -7.42 -64.91 0.36
CA GLU A 151 -6.75 -64.86 -0.94
C GLU A 151 -7.74 -64.95 -2.12
N GLN A 152 -8.71 -65.86 -2.05
CA GLN A 152 -9.72 -66.01 -3.12
C GLN A 152 -10.59 -64.75 -3.32
N GLU A 153 -10.96 -64.08 -2.22
CA GLU A 153 -11.76 -62.85 -2.26
C GLU A 153 -10.93 -61.66 -2.75
N ALA A 154 -9.68 -61.56 -2.28
CA ALA A 154 -8.73 -60.56 -2.71
C ALA A 154 -8.45 -60.65 -4.20
N GLU A 155 -8.10 -61.85 -4.67
CA GLU A 155 -7.80 -62.07 -6.09
C GLU A 155 -8.99 -61.72 -6.98
N LYS A 156 -10.21 -62.11 -6.59
CA LYS A 156 -11.41 -61.75 -7.35
C LYS A 156 -11.61 -60.24 -7.37
N ALA A 157 -11.50 -59.56 -6.23
CA ALA A 157 -11.66 -58.11 -6.16
C ALA A 157 -10.60 -57.36 -6.97
N ILE A 158 -9.35 -57.83 -6.95
CA ILE A 158 -8.24 -57.29 -7.72
C ILE A 158 -8.46 -57.51 -9.22
N ARG A 159 -8.86 -58.72 -9.64
CA ARG A 159 -9.18 -59.03 -11.04
C ARG A 159 -10.30 -58.14 -11.56
N ASP A 160 -11.44 -58.10 -10.86
CA ASP A 160 -12.61 -57.31 -11.25
C ASP A 160 -12.28 -55.80 -11.30
N MET A 161 -11.45 -55.29 -10.38
CA MET A 161 -10.99 -53.89 -10.41
C MET A 161 -10.05 -53.63 -11.59
N SER A 162 -9.09 -54.53 -11.84
CA SER A 162 -8.10 -54.37 -12.90
C SER A 162 -8.72 -54.23 -14.29
N VAL A 163 -9.83 -54.93 -14.57
CA VAL A 163 -10.58 -54.80 -15.83
C VAL A 163 -11.10 -53.38 -16.02
N LEU A 164 -11.73 -52.81 -14.98
CA LEU A 164 -12.26 -51.46 -15.04
C LEU A 164 -11.15 -50.40 -15.12
N LEU A 165 -10.02 -50.61 -14.43
CA LEU A 165 -8.88 -49.70 -14.54
C LEU A 165 -8.26 -49.73 -15.94
N PHE A 166 -8.12 -50.91 -16.55
CA PHE A 166 -7.66 -51.02 -17.94
C PHE A 166 -8.61 -50.31 -18.91
N GLN A 167 -9.93 -50.45 -18.71
CA GLN A 167 -10.92 -49.72 -19.47
C GLN A 167 -10.79 -48.20 -19.28
N ALA A 168 -10.51 -47.72 -18.06
CA ALA A 168 -10.23 -46.30 -17.80
C ALA A 168 -9.02 -45.78 -18.59
N GLN A 169 -7.98 -46.60 -18.74
CA GLN A 169 -6.79 -46.27 -19.54
C GLN A 169 -7.12 -46.18 -21.03
N GLN A 170 -7.92 -47.12 -21.55
CA GLN A 170 -8.41 -47.09 -22.94
C GLN A 170 -9.25 -45.84 -23.23
N LEU A 171 -10.07 -45.43 -22.25
CA LEU A 171 -10.86 -44.21 -22.29
C LEU A 171 -10.01 -42.93 -22.05
N ARG A 172 -8.68 -43.05 -21.93
CA ARG A 172 -7.71 -41.95 -21.73
C ARG A 172 -7.98 -41.10 -20.48
N TYR A 173 -8.60 -41.67 -19.45
CA TYR A 173 -8.85 -40.93 -18.21
C TYR A 173 -7.57 -40.54 -17.46
N ASP A 174 -6.43 -41.19 -17.71
CA ASP A 174 -5.11 -40.75 -17.21
C ASP A 174 -4.74 -39.32 -17.64
N SER A 175 -4.97 -39.02 -18.91
CA SER A 175 -4.75 -37.68 -19.46
C SER A 175 -5.73 -36.68 -18.85
N GLY A 176 -6.99 -37.09 -18.66
CA GLY A 176 -8.02 -36.29 -17.98
C GLY A 176 -7.63 -35.92 -16.54
N ILE A 177 -7.14 -36.89 -15.76
CA ILE A 177 -6.64 -36.65 -14.38
C ILE A 177 -5.49 -35.64 -14.39
N THR A 178 -4.54 -35.82 -15.32
CA THR A 178 -3.39 -34.92 -15.44
C THR A 178 -3.83 -33.50 -15.78
N ILE A 179 -4.76 -33.34 -16.72
CA ILE A 179 -5.34 -32.04 -17.10
C ILE A 179 -6.07 -31.40 -15.92
N MET A 180 -6.88 -32.16 -15.17
CA MET A 180 -7.59 -31.64 -13.99
C MET A 180 -6.62 -31.18 -12.90
N LYS A 181 -5.54 -31.94 -12.65
CA LYS A 181 -4.51 -31.55 -11.69
C LYS A 181 -3.80 -30.27 -12.12
N LEU A 182 -3.41 -30.15 -13.40
CA LEU A 182 -2.81 -28.95 -13.95
C LEU A 182 -3.76 -27.76 -13.86
N LYS A 183 -5.05 -27.93 -14.19
CA LYS A 183 -6.08 -26.89 -14.07
C LYS A 183 -6.21 -26.39 -12.62
N GLY A 184 -6.25 -27.29 -11.64
CA GLY A 184 -6.28 -26.92 -10.22
C GLY A 184 -5.01 -26.20 -9.78
N GLN A 185 -3.85 -26.60 -10.28
CA GLN A 185 -2.59 -25.89 -10.02
C GLN A 185 -2.57 -24.48 -10.64
N ILE A 186 -3.05 -24.33 -11.88
CA ILE A 186 -3.17 -23.03 -12.56
C ILE A 186 -4.10 -22.12 -11.76
N GLN A 187 -5.30 -22.58 -11.40
CA GLN A 187 -6.25 -21.78 -10.59
C GLN A 187 -5.64 -21.37 -9.25
N SER A 188 -4.96 -22.29 -8.55
CA SER A 188 -4.29 -21.97 -7.29
C SER A 188 -3.15 -20.95 -7.48
N LEU A 189 -2.42 -21.02 -8.59
CA LEU A 189 -1.36 -20.05 -8.91
C LEU A 189 -1.94 -18.69 -9.30
N GLU A 190 -3.05 -18.65 -10.03
CA GLU A 190 -3.77 -17.42 -10.38
C GLU A 190 -4.28 -16.71 -9.12
N GLU A 191 -4.91 -17.45 -8.20
CA GLU A 191 -5.37 -16.91 -6.91
C GLU A 191 -4.22 -16.34 -6.08
N LYS A 192 -3.08 -17.05 -6.01
CA LYS A 192 -1.88 -16.56 -5.33
C LYS A 192 -1.31 -15.31 -6.00
N SER A 193 -1.21 -15.31 -7.33
CA SER A 193 -0.73 -14.16 -8.11
C SER A 193 -1.58 -12.92 -7.86
N LYS A 194 -2.91 -13.08 -7.87
CA LYS A 194 -3.85 -12.01 -7.55
C LYS A 194 -3.66 -11.48 -6.13
N ALA A 195 -3.56 -12.37 -5.15
CA ALA A 195 -3.36 -11.98 -3.74
C ALA A 195 -2.03 -11.20 -3.55
N GLU A 196 -0.95 -11.61 -4.22
CA GLU A 196 0.32 -10.90 -4.17
C GLU A 196 0.26 -9.55 -4.92
N ALA A 197 -0.44 -9.47 -6.04
CA ALA A 197 -0.68 -8.20 -6.76
C ALA A 197 -1.47 -7.19 -5.90
N GLU A 198 -2.48 -7.65 -5.16
CA GLU A 198 -3.24 -6.84 -4.21
C GLU A 198 -2.34 -6.32 -3.07
N LYS A 199 -1.49 -7.18 -2.48
CA LYS A 199 -0.51 -6.78 -1.47
C LYS A 199 0.49 -5.76 -2.01
N SER A 200 1.05 -6.01 -3.19
CA SER A 200 2.01 -5.11 -3.85
C SER A 200 1.41 -3.72 -4.06
N THR A 201 0.17 -3.68 -4.55
CA THR A 201 -0.56 -2.41 -4.73
C THR A 201 -0.76 -1.67 -3.41
N LYS A 202 -1.13 -2.38 -2.34
CA LYS A 202 -1.29 -1.79 -1.01
C LYS A 202 0.02 -1.26 -0.44
N TYR A 203 1.12 -1.98 -0.61
CA TYR A 203 2.44 -1.51 -0.19
C TYR A 203 2.93 -0.32 -1.01
N GLY A 204 2.65 -0.30 -2.32
CA GLY A 204 2.91 0.85 -3.17
C GLY A 204 2.17 2.10 -2.70
N GLN A 205 0.90 1.96 -2.29
CA GLN A 205 0.12 3.07 -1.73
C GLN A 205 0.71 3.56 -0.40
N ILE A 206 1.00 2.65 0.53
CA ILE A 206 1.61 3.01 1.83
C ILE A 206 2.94 3.73 1.60
N ALA A 207 3.80 3.22 0.70
CA ALA A 207 5.08 3.83 0.40
C ALA A 207 4.95 5.23 -0.25
N ALA A 208 3.88 5.48 -1.01
CA ALA A 208 3.62 6.78 -1.64
C ALA A 208 2.99 7.79 -0.67
N GLU A 209 2.25 7.34 0.33
CA GLU A 209 1.50 8.20 1.26
C GLU A 209 2.18 8.39 2.62
N GLU A 210 3.06 7.47 3.05
CA GLU A 210 3.74 7.59 4.33
C GLU A 210 4.72 8.77 4.36
N LEU A 211 4.60 9.57 5.42
CA LEU A 211 5.59 10.59 5.76
C LEU A 211 6.86 9.90 6.31
N PRO A 212 8.04 10.18 5.72
CA PRO A 212 9.31 9.74 6.29
C PRO A 212 9.42 10.12 7.77
N LYS A 213 9.93 9.21 8.60
CA LYS A 213 10.05 9.42 10.05
C LYS A 213 10.74 10.74 10.42
N GLY A 214 11.73 11.17 9.63
CA GLY A 214 12.42 12.44 9.83
C GLY A 214 11.50 13.65 9.70
N LEU A 215 10.61 13.66 8.71
CA LEU A 215 9.62 14.73 8.51
C LEU A 215 8.56 14.72 9.60
N TYR A 216 8.11 13.53 10.01
CA TYR A 216 7.21 13.41 11.15
C TYR A 216 7.82 13.96 12.45
N CYS A 217 9.08 13.58 12.75
CA CYS A 217 9.81 14.11 13.91
C CYS A 217 10.03 15.62 13.82
N LEU A 218 10.22 16.18 12.61
CA LEU A 218 10.31 17.62 12.42
C LEU A 218 9.02 18.31 12.85
N GLY A 219 7.86 17.84 12.38
CA GLY A 219 6.56 18.39 12.79
C GLY A 219 6.38 18.40 14.31
N VAL A 220 6.65 17.26 14.98
CA VAL A 220 6.58 17.16 16.45
C VAL A 220 7.52 18.15 17.14
N ARG A 221 8.77 18.28 16.66
CA ARG A 221 9.74 19.23 17.23
C ARG A 221 9.28 20.68 17.07
N LEU A 222 8.77 21.05 15.89
CA LEU A 222 8.26 22.40 15.63
C LEU A 222 7.08 22.74 16.55
N THR A 223 6.17 21.79 16.76
CA THR A 223 5.07 21.95 17.72
C THR A 223 5.61 22.17 19.13
N MET A 224 6.60 21.39 19.57
CA MET A 224 7.24 21.59 20.88
C MET A 224 7.88 22.97 21.00
N GLU A 225 8.63 23.42 19.99
CA GLU A 225 9.26 24.75 19.99
C GLU A 225 8.22 25.88 20.01
N TRP A 226 7.10 25.73 19.28
CA TRP A 226 5.99 26.70 19.29
C TRP A 226 5.46 26.96 20.71
N PHE A 227 5.18 25.89 21.46
CA PHE A 227 4.60 25.99 22.79
C PHE A 227 5.64 26.31 23.87
N LYS A 228 6.92 26.00 23.62
CA LYS A 228 8.01 26.29 24.55
C LYS A 228 8.51 27.73 24.46
N SER A 229 8.41 28.39 23.31
CA SER A 229 8.96 29.73 23.08
C SER A 229 7.86 30.81 22.94
N PRO A 230 7.59 31.61 23.99
CA PRO A 230 6.67 32.74 23.92
C PRO A 230 7.11 33.80 22.90
N GLU A 231 8.41 33.90 22.61
CA GLU A 231 8.94 34.85 21.62
C GLU A 231 8.46 34.54 20.20
N LEU A 232 8.41 33.25 19.83
CA LEU A 232 7.87 32.82 18.53
C LEU A 232 6.38 33.15 18.42
N GLN A 233 5.64 32.96 19.51
CA GLN A 233 4.21 33.31 19.57
C GLN A 233 4.00 34.82 19.42
N ARG A 234 4.85 35.62 20.07
CA ARG A 234 4.79 37.09 20.00
C ARG A 234 4.93 37.61 18.58
N LYS A 235 5.79 37.00 17.74
CA LYS A 235 5.92 37.40 16.33
C LYS A 235 4.63 37.29 15.51
N PHE A 236 3.72 36.39 15.89
CA PHE A 236 2.43 36.22 15.21
C PHE A 236 1.28 36.93 15.93
N SER A 237 1.28 36.98 17.27
CA SER A 237 0.22 37.61 18.06
C SER A 237 0.34 39.14 18.12
N ASP A 238 1.55 39.67 18.25
CA ASP A 238 1.80 41.11 18.41
C ASP A 238 2.15 41.75 17.06
N ARG A 239 1.49 41.30 15.98
CA ARG A 239 1.68 41.90 14.67
C ARG A 239 1.31 43.37 14.74
N SER A 240 2.22 44.22 14.26
CA SER A 240 1.99 45.65 14.23
C SER A 240 0.71 45.96 13.43
N PRO A 241 -0.04 47.02 13.77
CA PRO A 241 -1.20 47.45 13.00
C PRO A 241 -0.89 47.66 11.51
N ALA A 242 0.37 47.98 11.17
CA ALA A 242 0.83 48.07 9.79
C ALA A 242 0.79 46.72 9.08
N VAL A 243 1.29 45.65 9.71
CA VAL A 243 1.24 44.28 9.14
C VAL A 243 -0.21 43.83 8.94
N GLN A 244 -1.12 44.13 9.87
CA GLN A 244 -2.54 43.79 9.72
C GLN A 244 -3.19 44.53 8.55
N ARG A 245 -2.83 45.79 8.32
CA ARG A 245 -3.30 46.55 7.14
C ARG A 245 -2.80 45.95 5.83
N ASN A 246 -1.53 45.54 5.78
CA ASN A 246 -0.95 44.91 4.60
C ASN A 246 -1.72 43.65 4.16
N LEU A 247 -2.35 42.91 5.09
CA LEU A 247 -3.14 41.72 4.74
C LEU A 247 -4.37 42.02 3.88
N ARG A 248 -4.81 43.27 3.80
CA ARG A 248 -6.00 43.74 3.06
C ARG A 248 -5.67 44.83 2.03
N ASP A 249 -4.38 45.16 1.90
CA ASP A 249 -3.94 46.26 1.05
C ASP A 249 -3.80 45.82 -0.41
N ASN A 250 -4.78 46.19 -1.21
CA ASN A 250 -4.84 45.88 -2.63
C ASN A 250 -3.70 46.45 -3.50
N SER A 251 -2.81 47.28 -2.94
CA SER A 251 -1.58 47.71 -3.60
C SER A 251 -0.43 46.70 -3.51
N LEU A 252 -0.58 45.65 -2.71
CA LEU A 252 0.40 44.59 -2.49
C LEU A 252 0.11 43.34 -3.35
N TYR A 253 1.11 42.46 -3.47
CA TYR A 253 1.02 41.23 -4.23
C TYR A 253 0.59 40.08 -3.33
N HIS A 254 -0.69 39.74 -3.38
CA HIS A 254 -1.30 38.70 -2.54
C HIS A 254 -1.26 37.33 -3.20
N PHE A 255 -0.55 36.40 -2.57
CA PHE A 255 -0.48 34.99 -2.94
C PHE A 255 -1.18 34.15 -1.87
N CYS A 256 -1.80 33.04 -2.26
CA CYS A 256 -2.32 32.07 -1.30
C CYS A 256 -1.86 30.64 -1.62
N VAL A 257 -1.59 29.87 -0.56
CA VAL A 257 -1.16 28.46 -0.63
C VAL A 257 -1.92 27.67 0.44
N PHE A 258 -2.57 26.58 0.05
CA PHE A 258 -3.36 25.75 0.96
C PHE A 258 -2.71 24.36 1.06
N SER A 259 -2.10 24.04 2.21
CA SER A 259 -1.32 22.79 2.35
C SER A 259 -1.05 22.40 3.80
N ASP A 260 -0.86 21.10 4.01
CA ASP A 260 -0.39 20.47 5.26
C ASP A 260 1.14 20.29 5.30
N ASN A 261 1.84 20.60 4.20
CA ASN A 261 3.26 20.36 4.03
C ASN A 261 4.11 21.62 4.29
N ILE A 262 4.56 21.76 5.53
CA ILE A 262 5.35 22.91 6.00
C ILE A 262 6.59 23.18 5.14
N LEU A 263 7.31 22.14 4.72
CA LEU A 263 8.55 22.30 3.95
C LEU A 263 8.27 22.73 2.52
N ALA A 264 7.25 22.13 1.89
CA ALA A 264 6.87 22.46 0.52
C ALA A 264 6.40 23.92 0.43
N VAL A 265 5.51 24.33 1.34
CA VAL A 265 5.06 25.73 1.45
C VAL A 265 6.23 26.68 1.72
N SER A 266 7.17 26.30 2.59
CA SER A 266 8.39 27.11 2.82
C SER A 266 9.23 27.29 1.57
N VAL A 267 9.36 26.26 0.74
CA VAL A 267 10.07 26.35 -0.56
C VAL A 267 9.34 27.29 -1.51
N VAL A 268 8.01 27.22 -1.62
CA VAL A 268 7.22 28.15 -2.44
C VAL A 268 7.44 29.59 -2.00
N VAL A 269 7.27 29.89 -0.70
CA VAL A 269 7.45 31.24 -0.16
C VAL A 269 8.89 31.73 -0.36
N ASN A 270 9.88 30.90 -0.03
CA ASN A 270 11.29 31.29 -0.14
C ASN A 270 11.73 31.49 -1.59
N SER A 271 11.33 30.60 -2.50
CA SER A 271 11.64 30.75 -3.93
C SER A 271 10.98 31.99 -4.54
N THR A 272 9.76 32.32 -4.11
CA THR A 272 9.07 33.56 -4.51
C THR A 272 9.80 34.78 -3.95
N ALA A 273 10.19 34.76 -2.68
CA ALA A 273 10.91 35.86 -2.02
C ALA A 273 12.29 36.12 -2.65
N ILE A 274 13.04 35.05 -2.99
CA ILE A 274 14.39 35.16 -3.55
C ILE A 274 14.35 35.73 -4.97
N ASN A 275 13.35 35.37 -5.77
CA ASN A 275 13.25 35.77 -7.17
C ASN A 275 12.43 37.04 -7.41
N SER A 276 11.82 37.62 -6.36
CA SER A 276 11.08 38.87 -6.51
C SER A 276 12.00 40.10 -6.48
N LYS A 277 11.61 41.11 -7.27
CA LYS A 277 12.25 42.43 -7.26
C LYS A 277 11.91 43.23 -5.99
N HIS A 278 10.72 43.00 -5.42
CA HIS A 278 10.16 43.73 -4.29
C HIS A 278 9.53 42.78 -3.26
N PRO A 279 10.33 41.96 -2.55
CA PRO A 279 9.81 40.98 -1.60
C PRO A 279 9.00 41.62 -0.45
N GLU A 280 9.28 42.87 -0.09
CA GLU A 280 8.53 43.66 0.90
C GLU A 280 7.09 43.96 0.50
N LYS A 281 6.77 43.86 -0.80
CA LYS A 281 5.40 44.05 -1.32
C LYS A 281 4.61 42.75 -1.41
N ILE A 282 5.21 41.62 -1.07
CA ILE A 282 4.59 40.30 -1.18
C ILE A 282 3.90 39.93 0.13
N VAL A 283 2.66 39.48 0.00
CA VAL A 283 1.85 38.94 1.09
C VAL A 283 1.47 37.50 0.75
N PHE A 284 1.87 36.55 1.58
CA PHE A 284 1.45 35.15 1.49
C PHE A 284 0.37 34.85 2.52
N HIS A 285 -0.78 34.37 2.07
CA HIS A 285 -1.82 33.81 2.92
C HIS A 285 -1.78 32.29 2.87
N LEU A 286 -1.32 31.68 3.95
CA LEU A 286 -1.19 30.24 4.09
C LEU A 286 -2.39 29.71 4.86
N VAL A 287 -3.03 28.67 4.33
CA VAL A 287 -4.09 27.96 5.04
C VAL A 287 -3.67 26.51 5.25
N THR A 288 -3.79 26.05 6.48
CA THR A 288 -3.42 24.68 6.88
C THR A 288 -4.45 24.10 7.84
N ASP A 289 -4.32 22.83 8.22
CA ASP A 289 -5.21 22.18 9.20
C ASP A 289 -4.77 22.44 10.65
N GLU A 290 -5.61 22.04 11.61
CA GLU A 290 -5.33 22.23 13.03
C GLU A 290 -4.03 21.56 13.49
N LEU A 291 -3.71 20.38 12.92
CA LEU A 291 -2.54 19.60 13.30
C LEU A 291 -1.24 20.28 12.87
N ASN A 292 -1.24 20.91 11.70
CA ASN A 292 -0.08 21.56 11.10
C ASN A 292 0.02 23.05 11.42
N TYR A 293 -1.02 23.65 12.01
CA TYR A 293 -1.06 25.08 12.34
C TYR A 293 0.07 25.54 13.25
N ALA A 294 0.21 24.93 14.44
CA ALA A 294 1.28 25.28 15.39
C ALA A 294 2.69 25.08 14.81
N PRO A 295 3.03 23.91 14.22
CA PRO A 295 4.36 23.71 13.67
C PRO A 295 4.66 24.59 12.45
N MET A 296 3.67 24.91 11.61
CA MET A 296 3.85 25.84 10.50
C MET A 296 4.15 27.26 11.02
N ARG A 297 3.42 27.75 12.03
CA ARG A 297 3.73 29.04 12.66
C ARG A 297 5.12 29.08 13.29
N ALA A 298 5.56 28.01 13.94
CA ALA A 298 6.93 27.92 14.45
C ALA A 298 7.96 28.01 13.32
N TRP A 299 7.78 27.24 12.24
CA TRP A 299 8.70 27.27 11.10
C TRP A 299 8.83 28.68 10.52
N PHE A 300 7.71 29.35 10.25
CA PHE A 300 7.72 30.70 9.68
C PHE A 300 8.14 31.79 10.69
N ALA A 301 8.04 31.55 12.00
CA ALA A 301 8.57 32.46 13.02
C ALA A 301 10.10 32.37 13.15
N MET A 302 10.68 31.20 12.92
CA MET A 302 12.10 30.92 13.06
C MET A 302 12.92 31.26 11.80
N ASN A 303 12.28 31.30 10.64
CA ASN A 303 12.92 31.59 9.36
C ASN A 303 12.58 33.01 8.88
N ASP A 304 13.50 33.62 8.13
CA ASP A 304 13.28 34.91 7.46
C ASP A 304 13.08 34.72 5.96
N TYR A 305 12.22 35.55 5.38
CA TYR A 305 11.82 35.49 3.97
C TYR A 305 12.00 36.85 3.28
N ARG A 306 13.09 37.58 3.57
CA ARG A 306 13.45 38.85 2.93
C ARG A 306 12.37 39.94 3.01
N GLY A 307 11.63 39.99 4.12
CA GLY A 307 10.58 40.99 4.33
C GLY A 307 9.20 40.62 3.77
N VAL A 308 9.02 39.43 3.20
CA VAL A 308 7.70 38.91 2.83
C VAL A 308 6.79 38.85 4.05
N THR A 309 5.57 39.37 3.90
CA THR A 309 4.54 39.24 4.93
C THR A 309 3.84 37.90 4.80
N VAL A 310 3.90 37.03 5.80
CA VAL A 310 3.25 35.71 5.79
C VAL A 310 2.12 35.70 6.80
N GLU A 311 0.89 35.38 6.42
CA GLU A 311 -0.23 35.07 7.30
C GLU A 311 -0.47 33.56 7.31
N ILE A 312 -0.78 32.99 8.48
CA ILE A 312 -1.11 31.57 8.60
C ILE A 312 -2.47 31.48 9.29
N GLN A 313 -3.43 30.90 8.60
CA GLN A 313 -4.79 30.61 9.08
C GLN A 313 -5.00 29.10 9.14
N LYS A 314 -5.94 28.65 9.98
CA LYS A 314 -6.34 27.25 10.04
C LYS A 314 -7.77 27.08 9.55
N VAL A 315 -8.04 26.00 8.83
CA VAL A 315 -9.35 25.72 8.20
C VAL A 315 -10.48 25.73 9.24
N GLU A 316 -10.19 25.24 10.44
CA GLU A 316 -11.15 25.08 11.52
C GLU A 316 -11.69 26.41 12.05
N ASP A 317 -11.00 27.54 11.79
CA ASP A 317 -11.48 28.87 12.15
C ASP A 317 -12.50 29.45 11.15
N PHE A 318 -12.69 28.80 9.99
CA PHE A 318 -13.67 29.24 8.99
C PHE A 318 -15.08 28.82 9.38
N THR A 319 -15.76 29.67 10.17
CA THR A 319 -17.12 29.40 10.68
C THR A 319 -18.17 29.21 9.59
N TRP A 320 -17.97 29.79 8.40
CA TRP A 320 -18.84 29.62 7.23
C TRP A 320 -18.66 28.25 6.54
N LEU A 321 -17.53 27.58 6.76
CA LEU A 321 -17.18 26.31 6.13
C LEU A 321 -17.88 25.14 6.85
N ASN A 322 -19.17 24.94 6.56
CA ASN A 322 -19.99 23.87 7.13
C ASN A 322 -20.65 23.00 6.06
N ALA A 323 -21.18 21.84 6.44
CA ALA A 323 -21.77 20.86 5.52
C ALA A 323 -23.06 21.34 4.84
N SER A 324 -23.71 22.38 5.36
CA SER A 324 -24.87 23.00 4.72
C SER A 324 -24.45 23.90 3.55
N TYR A 325 -23.26 24.49 3.63
CA TYR A 325 -22.73 25.41 2.63
C TYR A 325 -21.80 24.72 1.61
N VAL A 326 -21.07 23.68 2.03
CA VAL A 326 -20.07 22.98 1.21
C VAL A 326 -20.54 21.56 0.87
N PRO A 327 -20.92 21.28 -0.39
CA PRO A 327 -21.38 19.95 -0.80
C PRO A 327 -20.35 18.85 -0.59
N VAL A 328 -19.06 19.18 -0.72
CA VAL A 328 -17.95 18.24 -0.47
C VAL A 328 -17.92 17.81 1.00
N LEU A 329 -18.08 18.73 1.97
CA LEU A 329 -18.16 18.39 3.39
C LEU A 329 -19.34 17.46 3.68
N LYS A 330 -20.48 17.67 3.02
CA LYS A 330 -21.64 16.78 3.12
C LYS A 330 -21.34 15.37 2.60
N GLN A 331 -20.60 15.26 1.49
CA GLN A 331 -20.14 13.96 0.99
C GLN A 331 -19.11 13.30 1.92
N LEU A 332 -18.22 14.07 2.53
CA LEU A 332 -17.20 13.59 3.49
C LEU A 332 -17.81 13.12 4.82
N GLN A 333 -18.93 13.69 5.23
CA GLN A 333 -19.68 13.27 6.43
C GLN A 333 -20.50 12.00 6.22
N ASN A 334 -20.73 11.59 4.97
CA ASN A 334 -21.48 10.37 4.68
C ASN A 334 -20.66 9.13 5.08
N ALA A 335 -21.20 8.33 6.00
CA ALA A 335 -20.58 7.10 6.48
C ALA A 335 -20.26 6.10 5.35
N ALA A 336 -21.04 6.09 4.25
CA ALA A 336 -20.76 5.27 3.08
C ALA A 336 -19.52 5.75 2.32
N THR A 337 -19.33 7.06 2.19
CA THR A 337 -18.14 7.69 1.58
C THR A 337 -16.92 7.49 2.47
N GLN A 338 -17.04 7.73 3.78
CA GLN A 338 -15.94 7.45 4.72
C GLN A 338 -15.55 5.98 4.70
N LYS A 339 -16.52 5.06 4.67
CA LYS A 339 -16.23 3.64 4.50
C LYS A 339 -15.56 3.37 3.15
N PHE A 340 -15.98 4.01 2.06
CA PHE A 340 -15.37 3.81 0.75
C PHE A 340 -13.87 4.20 0.70
N TYR A 341 -13.50 5.31 1.34
CA TYR A 341 -12.13 5.83 1.37
C TYR A 341 -11.27 5.28 2.52
N PHE A 342 -11.85 5.02 3.71
CA PHE A 342 -11.13 4.56 4.91
C PHE A 342 -11.29 3.06 5.22
N SER A 343 -12.15 2.30 4.54
CA SER A 343 -12.24 0.85 4.77
C SER A 343 -11.17 0.09 3.99
N GLY A 344 -10.28 -0.55 4.74
CA GLY A 344 -9.28 -1.49 4.21
C GLY A 344 -9.84 -2.85 3.80
N SER A 345 -11.17 -3.01 3.66
CA SER A 345 -11.80 -4.29 3.35
C SER A 345 -12.94 -4.19 2.32
N GLY A 346 -12.76 -4.88 1.20
CA GLY A 346 -13.83 -5.77 0.71
C GLY A 346 -14.59 -5.44 -0.58
N SER A 347 -14.47 -4.28 -1.23
CA SER A 347 -15.21 -4.07 -2.50
C SER A 347 -14.38 -4.48 -3.73
N ARG A 348 -14.73 -5.65 -4.29
CA ARG A 348 -14.06 -6.40 -5.38
C ARG A 348 -14.07 -5.75 -6.78
N GLY A 349 -14.28 -4.43 -6.91
CA GLY A 349 -14.55 -3.82 -8.22
C GLY A 349 -13.83 -2.52 -8.59
N THR A 350 -13.20 -1.81 -7.65
CA THR A 350 -12.65 -0.46 -7.93
C THR A 350 -11.14 -0.37 -7.72
N PRO A 351 -10.39 0.26 -8.65
CA PRO A 351 -8.94 0.42 -8.55
C PRO A 351 -8.54 1.15 -7.26
N ILE A 352 -7.57 0.58 -6.53
CA ILE A 352 -7.06 1.10 -5.25
C ILE A 352 -6.50 2.54 -5.38
N LYS A 353 -6.13 2.98 -6.59
CA LYS A 353 -5.64 4.34 -6.91
C LYS A 353 -6.60 5.47 -6.53
N PHE A 354 -7.89 5.17 -6.34
CA PHE A 354 -8.93 6.15 -5.98
C PHE A 354 -9.22 6.22 -4.48
N ARG A 355 -8.46 5.53 -3.63
CA ARG A 355 -8.63 5.49 -2.16
C ARG A 355 -7.56 6.30 -1.41
N ASN A 356 -7.18 7.48 -1.91
CA ASN A 356 -6.23 8.34 -1.20
C ASN A 356 -6.99 9.35 -0.31
N PRO A 357 -6.79 9.33 1.02
CA PRO A 357 -7.44 10.27 1.94
C PRO A 357 -7.06 11.74 1.70
N LYS A 358 -5.97 12.04 0.97
CA LYS A 358 -5.67 13.40 0.50
C LYS A 358 -6.75 13.97 -0.42
N TYR A 359 -7.50 13.15 -1.16
CA TYR A 359 -8.65 13.62 -1.95
C TYR A 359 -9.82 14.09 -1.08
N LEU A 360 -9.81 13.71 0.21
CA LEU A 360 -10.75 14.18 1.22
C LEU A 360 -10.19 15.34 2.05
N SER A 361 -8.93 15.73 1.85
CA SER A 361 -8.37 16.88 2.56
C SER A 361 -9.10 18.14 2.11
N MET A 362 -9.73 18.83 3.05
CA MET A 362 -10.46 20.06 2.80
C MET A 362 -9.58 21.15 2.18
N LEU A 363 -8.27 21.12 2.46
CA LEU A 363 -7.29 22.07 1.90
C LEU A 363 -7.30 22.09 0.37
N ASN A 364 -7.48 20.94 -0.28
CA ASN A 364 -7.54 20.85 -1.75
C ASN A 364 -8.81 21.48 -2.35
N HIS A 365 -9.85 21.64 -1.53
CA HIS A 365 -11.14 22.19 -1.95
C HIS A 365 -11.29 23.67 -1.58
N LEU A 366 -10.45 24.22 -0.71
CA LEU A 366 -10.51 25.63 -0.30
C LEU A 366 -10.25 26.61 -1.45
N ARG A 367 -9.58 26.19 -2.52
CA ARG A 367 -9.36 27.01 -3.71
C ARG A 367 -10.64 27.51 -4.39
N PHE A 368 -11.76 26.80 -4.19
CA PHE A 368 -13.06 27.25 -4.68
C PHE A 368 -13.65 28.39 -3.84
N TYR A 369 -13.14 28.56 -2.63
CA TYR A 369 -13.65 29.50 -1.64
C TYR A 369 -12.69 30.66 -1.37
N ILE A 370 -11.70 30.88 -2.26
CA ILE A 370 -10.78 32.02 -2.15
C ILE A 370 -11.54 33.36 -2.02
N PRO A 371 -12.63 33.63 -2.77
CA PRO A 371 -13.42 34.85 -2.59
C PRO A 371 -14.06 34.97 -1.20
N GLU A 372 -14.52 33.86 -0.62
CA GLU A 372 -15.11 33.80 0.71
C GLU A 372 -14.05 33.93 1.81
N ILE A 373 -12.84 33.42 1.57
CA ILE A 373 -11.71 33.53 2.50
C ILE A 373 -11.14 34.96 2.48
N TYR A 374 -11.01 35.58 1.30
CA TYR A 374 -10.41 36.91 1.12
C TYR A 374 -11.33 37.91 0.38
N PRO A 375 -12.51 38.25 0.93
CA PRO A 375 -13.50 39.09 0.25
C PRO A 375 -13.06 40.56 0.05
N GLU A 376 -12.08 41.02 0.82
CA GLU A 376 -11.56 42.40 0.78
C GLU A 376 -10.48 42.60 -0.30
N LEU A 377 -9.96 41.51 -0.87
CA LEU A 377 -8.91 41.55 -1.89
C LEU A 377 -9.49 41.57 -3.31
N GLN A 378 -8.86 42.35 -4.19
CA GLN A 378 -9.23 42.51 -5.58
C GLN A 378 -8.56 41.46 -6.46
N LYS A 379 -7.29 41.14 -6.17
CA LYS A 379 -6.46 40.16 -6.89
C LYS A 379 -5.78 39.23 -5.89
N VAL A 380 -5.87 37.92 -6.13
CA VAL A 380 -5.10 36.91 -5.39
C VAL A 380 -4.56 35.88 -6.36
N VAL A 381 -3.30 35.50 -6.22
CA VAL A 381 -2.68 34.42 -7.00
C VAL A 381 -2.60 33.16 -6.16
N PHE A 382 -3.31 32.11 -6.55
CA PHE A 382 -3.18 30.80 -5.92
C PHE A 382 -1.95 30.06 -6.46
N LEU A 383 -1.16 29.51 -5.55
CA LEU A 383 0.01 28.69 -5.83
C LEU A 383 -0.15 27.34 -5.13
N ASP A 384 0.07 26.24 -5.86
CA ASP A 384 0.18 24.91 -5.26
C ASP A 384 1.47 24.79 -4.43
N ASP A 385 1.54 23.81 -3.52
CA ASP A 385 2.68 23.64 -2.63
C ASP A 385 3.87 22.90 -3.28
N ASP A 386 3.66 22.28 -4.45
CA ASP A 386 4.66 21.52 -5.20
C ASP A 386 5.36 22.32 -6.31
N ILE A 387 5.38 23.65 -6.19
CA ILE A 387 6.02 24.55 -7.15
C ILE A 387 7.33 25.15 -6.62
N VAL A 388 8.17 25.61 -7.55
CA VAL A 388 9.34 26.44 -7.25
C VAL A 388 9.32 27.64 -8.19
N VAL A 389 9.23 28.83 -7.62
CA VAL A 389 9.20 30.08 -8.40
C VAL A 389 10.62 30.44 -8.83
N GLN A 390 10.81 30.68 -10.13
CA GLN A 390 12.12 30.98 -10.72
C GLN A 390 12.23 32.42 -11.26
N LYS A 391 11.13 33.16 -11.34
CA LYS A 391 11.07 34.55 -11.82
C LYS A 391 10.11 35.37 -10.96
N ASP A 392 10.23 36.69 -11.04
CA ASP A 392 9.33 37.61 -10.36
C ASP A 392 7.89 37.46 -10.89
N LEU A 393 6.94 37.21 -9.99
CA LEU A 393 5.53 36.98 -10.32
C LEU A 393 4.69 38.27 -10.29
N SER A 394 5.30 39.43 -10.01
CA SER A 394 4.60 40.71 -9.89
C SER A 394 3.80 41.09 -11.14
N GLU A 395 4.29 40.70 -12.32
CA GLU A 395 3.64 40.96 -13.61
C GLU A 395 2.27 40.26 -13.74
N LEU A 396 2.03 39.16 -13.03
CA LEU A 396 0.71 38.50 -13.01
C LEU A 396 -0.38 39.41 -12.47
N PHE A 397 -0.03 40.36 -11.58
CA PHE A 397 -0.98 41.31 -11.01
C PHE A 397 -1.29 42.48 -11.93
N THR A 398 -0.49 42.73 -12.98
CA THR A 398 -0.74 43.78 -13.96
C THR A 398 -1.40 43.26 -15.24
N THR A 399 -1.44 41.94 -15.44
CA THR A 399 -2.09 41.32 -16.59
C THR A 399 -3.58 41.65 -16.70
N ASN A 400 -4.02 42.00 -17.92
CA ASN A 400 -5.41 42.24 -18.24
C ASN A 400 -6.14 40.92 -18.50
N LEU A 401 -7.19 40.63 -17.73
CA LEU A 401 -8.02 39.43 -17.88
C LEU A 401 -9.18 39.62 -18.88
N ASN A 402 -9.28 40.76 -19.57
CA ASN A 402 -10.32 41.07 -20.56
C ASN A 402 -11.74 40.84 -20.05
N GLY A 403 -12.01 41.23 -18.80
CA GLY A 403 -13.32 41.07 -18.14
C GLY A 403 -13.58 39.67 -17.55
N ASN A 404 -12.65 38.74 -17.64
CA ASN A 404 -12.79 37.40 -17.06
C ASN A 404 -12.44 37.37 -15.58
N VAL A 405 -13.11 36.47 -14.86
CA VAL A 405 -12.99 36.35 -13.40
C VAL A 405 -11.66 35.69 -13.00
N MET A 406 -11.16 34.78 -13.84
CA MET A 406 -9.96 34.02 -13.56
C MET A 406 -9.04 33.90 -14.77
N GLY A 407 -7.74 33.88 -14.48
CA GLY A 407 -6.70 33.48 -15.42
C GLY A 407 -6.04 32.17 -14.96
N ALA A 408 -5.71 31.32 -15.93
CA ALA A 408 -4.98 30.07 -15.71
C ALA A 408 -3.92 29.89 -16.79
N VAL A 409 -2.90 29.12 -16.46
CA VAL A 409 -1.84 28.77 -17.41
C VAL A 409 -2.29 27.59 -18.24
N GLU A 410 -2.19 27.70 -19.56
CA GLU A 410 -2.42 26.57 -20.45
C GLU A 410 -1.20 25.65 -20.41
N THR A 411 -1.47 24.36 -20.17
CA THR A 411 -0.45 23.32 -20.35
C THR A 411 -0.79 22.54 -21.59
N CYS A 412 -0.13 22.84 -22.71
CA CYS A 412 -0.22 21.99 -23.89
C CYS A 412 0.48 20.66 -23.57
N MET A 413 -0.31 19.63 -23.27
CA MET A 413 0.20 18.26 -23.23
C MET A 413 0.48 17.82 -24.66
N GLU A 414 1.66 18.12 -25.18
CA GLU A 414 2.38 17.31 -26.18
C GLU A 414 3.72 18.01 -26.48
N THR A 415 4.77 17.59 -25.77
CA THR A 415 6.16 18.03 -25.95
C THR A 415 6.47 19.51 -25.65
N PHE A 416 7.54 19.71 -24.88
CA PHE A 416 8.06 21.03 -24.47
C PHE A 416 8.09 22.03 -25.63
N HIS A 417 7.41 23.16 -25.46
CA HIS A 417 7.89 24.55 -25.58
C HIS A 417 6.70 25.48 -25.90
N ARG A 418 6.60 26.54 -25.08
CA ARG A 418 5.63 27.65 -25.09
C ARG A 418 4.35 27.42 -24.30
N SER A 419 4.32 28.01 -23.11
CA SER A 419 3.11 28.29 -22.32
C SER A 419 2.62 29.67 -22.71
N ALA A 420 1.44 29.77 -23.30
CA ALA A 420 0.72 31.04 -23.43
C ALA A 420 -0.38 31.11 -22.36
N MET A 421 -0.65 32.30 -21.83
CA MET A 421 -1.74 32.52 -20.89
C MET A 421 -3.07 32.44 -21.62
N LEU A 422 -3.97 31.54 -21.20
CA LEU A 422 -5.31 31.42 -21.77
C LEU A 422 -6.31 32.20 -20.92
N ILE A 423 -7.07 33.06 -21.59
CA ILE A 423 -8.19 33.80 -21.01
C ILE A 423 -9.45 32.99 -21.32
N ILE A 424 -10.12 32.44 -20.30
CA ILE A 424 -11.34 31.62 -20.48
C ILE A 424 -12.55 32.55 -20.64
N PRO A 425 -13.17 32.68 -21.83
CA PRO A 425 -14.38 33.48 -22.03
C PRO A 425 -15.63 32.73 -21.56
N TYR A 426 -16.68 33.46 -21.20
CA TYR A 426 -18.01 32.88 -20.99
C TYR A 426 -18.50 32.13 -22.24
N GLY A 427 -18.79 30.83 -22.11
CA GLY A 427 -19.59 30.08 -23.08
C GLY A 427 -18.84 29.34 -24.22
N SER A 428 -17.51 29.24 -24.19
CA SER A 428 -16.75 28.42 -25.15
C SER A 428 -15.94 27.35 -24.41
N LEU A 429 -16.41 26.10 -24.50
CA LEU A 429 -15.74 24.90 -23.96
C LEU A 429 -15.04 24.20 -25.12
N ASP A 430 -13.85 24.67 -25.49
CA ASP A 430 -12.88 23.83 -26.19
C ASP A 430 -12.04 23.11 -25.14
N LEU A 431 -12.10 21.77 -25.15
CA LEU A 431 -11.43 20.87 -24.22
C LEU A 431 -9.89 20.90 -24.45
N CYS A 432 -9.23 21.94 -23.97
CA CYS A 432 -7.80 21.90 -23.68
C CYS A 432 -7.61 21.61 -22.18
N HIS A 433 -6.82 20.58 -21.88
CA HIS A 433 -6.52 20.11 -20.53
C HIS A 433 -5.97 21.25 -19.66
N LEU A 434 -6.77 21.76 -18.71
CA LEU A 434 -6.27 22.62 -17.63
C LEU A 434 -5.23 21.83 -16.82
N GLY A 435 -3.95 22.16 -17.00
CA GLY A 435 -2.85 21.59 -16.24
C GLY A 435 -2.88 22.03 -14.79
N PHE A 436 -2.93 21.05 -13.92
CA PHE A 436 -3.07 21.13 -12.46
C PHE A 436 -1.88 21.74 -11.70
N LEU A 437 -1.01 22.55 -12.31
CA LEU A 437 0.29 22.92 -11.71
C LEU A 437 0.52 24.43 -11.54
N LEU A 438 -0.25 25.29 -12.21
CA LEU A 438 -0.27 26.71 -11.90
C LEU A 438 -1.57 27.34 -12.42
N SER A 439 -2.62 27.27 -11.62
CA SER A 439 -3.89 27.79 -12.09
C SER A 439 -4.74 28.16 -10.91
N MET A 440 -4.64 29.43 -10.51
CA MET A 440 -5.79 30.34 -10.51
C MET A 440 -5.35 31.73 -10.02
N VAL A 441 -5.33 32.72 -10.93
CA VAL A 441 -5.37 34.13 -10.52
C VAL A 441 -6.84 34.51 -10.36
N TRP A 442 -7.29 34.74 -9.13
CA TRP A 442 -8.66 35.13 -8.82
C TRP A 442 -8.79 36.65 -8.75
N LEU A 443 -9.81 37.18 -9.45
CA LEU A 443 -10.16 38.59 -9.43
C LEU A 443 -11.67 38.78 -9.21
N LYS A 444 -12.01 39.82 -8.43
CA LYS A 444 -13.34 40.22 -7.88
C LYS A 444 -14.57 40.23 -8.83
N HIS A 445 -14.47 39.82 -10.10
CA HIS A 445 -15.63 39.76 -11.02
C HIS A 445 -16.66 38.65 -10.71
N TRP A 446 -16.48 37.87 -9.64
CA TRP A 446 -17.42 36.81 -9.23
C TRP A 446 -18.65 37.34 -8.48
N ILE A 447 -18.45 38.33 -7.60
CA ILE A 447 -19.51 38.84 -6.71
C ILE A 447 -20.68 39.49 -7.48
N PRO A 448 -20.48 40.20 -8.62
CA PRO A 448 -21.60 40.77 -9.37
C PRO A 448 -22.38 39.78 -10.26
N ASN A 449 -21.79 38.62 -10.61
CA ASN A 449 -22.28 37.79 -11.73
C ASN A 449 -22.99 36.48 -11.32
N GLY A 450 -23.15 36.20 -10.03
CA GLY A 450 -24.04 35.13 -9.55
C GLY A 450 -23.75 33.72 -10.07
N MET A 451 -22.48 33.34 -10.27
CA MET A 451 -22.14 31.97 -10.68
C MET A 451 -22.60 30.96 -9.61
N SER A 452 -23.50 30.05 -10.00
CA SER A 452 -23.96 28.94 -9.17
C SER A 452 -22.86 27.88 -9.01
N TRP A 453 -22.73 27.36 -7.78
CA TRP A 453 -21.89 26.23 -7.38
C TRP A 453 -21.98 25.00 -8.31
N ASP A 454 -23.12 24.80 -8.96
CA ASP A 454 -23.40 23.60 -9.74
C ASP A 454 -22.51 23.48 -10.99
N LEU A 455 -22.23 24.58 -11.70
CA LEU A 455 -21.46 24.55 -12.94
C LEU A 455 -19.96 24.28 -12.72
N ALA A 456 -19.40 24.85 -11.65
CA ALA A 456 -18.00 24.66 -11.27
C ALA A 456 -17.74 23.24 -10.72
N THR A 457 -18.71 22.68 -9.97
CA THR A 457 -18.63 21.33 -9.42
C THR A 457 -18.75 20.25 -10.52
N LEU A 458 -19.64 20.45 -11.50
CA LEU A 458 -19.81 19.55 -12.65
C LEU A 458 -18.58 19.50 -13.57
N LEU A 459 -17.91 20.63 -13.81
CA LEU A 459 -16.70 20.69 -14.63
C LEU A 459 -15.55 19.84 -14.03
N TRP A 460 -15.49 19.72 -12.70
CA TRP A 460 -14.35 19.10 -12.00
C TRP A 460 -14.50 17.58 -11.78
N ILE A 461 -15.72 17.04 -11.66
CA ILE A 461 -15.95 15.57 -11.64
C ILE A 461 -15.36 14.92 -12.90
N LEU A 462 -15.42 15.61 -14.05
CA LEU A 462 -14.85 15.14 -15.31
C LEU A 462 -13.31 15.21 -15.35
N LEU A 463 -12.68 16.13 -14.61
CA LEU A 463 -11.23 16.40 -14.66
C LEU A 463 -10.40 15.60 -13.64
N LEU A 464 -10.99 15.15 -12.53
CA LEU A 464 -10.32 14.34 -11.48
C LEU A 464 -9.76 12.98 -11.96
N SER A 465 -10.11 12.53 -13.17
CA SER A 465 -9.79 11.18 -13.65
C SER A 465 -8.32 10.98 -14.09
N ARG A 466 -7.48 12.03 -14.17
CA ARG A 466 -6.08 11.90 -14.64
C ARG A 466 -5.10 12.82 -13.90
N LYS A 467 -4.45 12.31 -12.85
CA LYS A 467 -3.21 12.92 -12.29
C LYS A 467 -1.97 12.12 -12.71
N GLY A 468 -0.98 12.81 -13.29
CA GLY A 468 0.41 12.37 -13.47
C GLY A 468 1.35 13.45 -12.94
N GLN A 469 2.52 13.05 -12.41
CA GLN A 469 3.55 13.96 -11.89
C GLN A 469 4.36 14.56 -13.05
N TYR A 470 4.41 15.89 -13.17
CA TYR A 470 5.23 16.58 -14.18
C TYR A 470 5.85 17.86 -13.60
N CYS A 471 7.11 18.14 -13.95
CA CYS A 471 7.75 19.43 -13.74
C CYS A 471 7.42 20.34 -14.93
N ILE A 472 6.77 21.47 -14.68
CA ILE A 472 6.48 22.49 -15.71
C ILE A 472 7.39 23.69 -15.44
N THR A 473 8.21 24.04 -16.42
CA THR A 473 9.01 25.27 -16.40
C THR A 473 8.21 26.34 -17.11
N MET A 474 7.80 27.38 -16.37
CA MET A 474 7.14 28.54 -16.96
C MET A 474 8.16 29.65 -17.19
N GLU A 475 8.35 30.02 -18.46
CA GLU A 475 8.92 31.33 -18.80
C GLU A 475 7.75 32.32 -18.86
N ILE A 476 7.59 33.11 -17.79
CA ILE A 476 6.86 34.38 -17.86
C ILE A 476 7.74 35.37 -18.64
#